data_AF-A0AAW1NZY6-F1
#
_entry.id   AF-A0AAW1NZY6-F1
#
_cell.length_a   1.000
_cell.length_b   1.000
_cell.length_c   1.000
_cell.angle_alpha   90.00
_cell.angle_beta   90.00
_cell.angle_gamma   90.00
#
_symmetry.space_group_name_H-M   'P 1'
#
loop_
_entity.id
_entity.type
_entity.pdbx_description
1 polymer ?
#
loop_
_entity_poly.entity_id
_entity_poly.type
_entity_poly.pdbx_seq_one_letter_code
_entity_poly.pdbx_strand_id
1 'polypeptide(L)'
;MVDVYDMGFRGPGGRASTRKYEGQQFDHGCQFLGQGVPQSFVKDLEASGVLHQWKGRFGLIDSKGHFEANGHLSATRSDFCGLSSGAALYVGMPGMSAICAHLTEASGITAHWRHQVTGLDRDTSGAWSLKAKVRQPGDAPAEHASYGPFDAVVLADTLLTKPGSPFALDSQAAEQSDVVRQMRTVTSKPATTLMVVLPSDESISFDAAVVDDPIIKWIAKDSAKPGRKASSGHTCWTVVSTSECHAC
;
A
#
# COMPACT_ATOMS: atom_id res chain seq x y z
N MET A 1 -19.28 -10.66 12.63
CA MET A 1 -18.87 -11.15 11.30
C MET A 1 -18.69 -9.95 10.41
N VAL A 2 -17.64 -9.91 9.61
CA VAL A 2 -17.31 -8.79 8.72
C VAL A 2 -16.98 -9.34 7.34
N ASP A 3 -17.62 -8.82 6.31
CA ASP A 3 -17.30 -9.13 4.93
C ASP A 3 -16.46 -8.01 4.32
N VAL A 4 -15.32 -8.37 3.71
CA VAL A 4 -14.39 -7.43 3.07
C VAL A 4 -14.43 -7.65 1.57
N TYR A 5 -14.74 -6.62 0.80
CA TYR A 5 -14.80 -6.69 -0.67
C TYR A 5 -13.69 -5.83 -1.28
N ASP A 6 -12.91 -6.41 -2.18
CA ASP A 6 -11.83 -5.69 -2.87
C ASP A 6 -11.71 -6.18 -4.33
N MET A 7 -11.45 -5.25 -5.25
CA MET A 7 -11.27 -5.55 -6.66
C MET A 7 -9.91 -6.20 -6.98
N GLY A 8 -8.98 -6.22 -6.02
CA GLY A 8 -7.66 -6.80 -6.12
C GLY A 8 -7.69 -8.23 -6.65
N PHE A 9 -6.96 -8.48 -7.75
CA PHE A 9 -7.01 -9.77 -8.44
C PHE A 9 -6.22 -10.87 -7.72
N ARG A 10 -5.16 -10.48 -6.99
CA ARG A 10 -4.15 -11.38 -6.42
C ARG A 10 -4.18 -11.42 -4.89
N GLY A 11 -5.29 -11.00 -4.28
CA GLY A 11 -5.47 -10.96 -2.83
C GLY A 11 -5.31 -9.56 -2.24
N PRO A 12 -5.19 -9.48 -0.90
CA PRO A 12 -5.22 -8.23 -0.16
C PRO A 12 -3.98 -7.36 -0.37
N GLY A 13 -4.09 -6.10 0.03
CA GLY A 13 -2.94 -5.23 0.27
C GLY A 13 -3.09 -3.85 -0.35
N GLY A 14 -3.74 -3.73 -1.51
CA GLY A 14 -3.80 -2.46 -2.23
C GLY A 14 -2.41 -1.82 -2.35
N ARG A 15 -2.23 -0.64 -1.76
CA ARG A 15 -0.93 0.06 -1.72
C ARG A 15 0.15 -0.64 -0.87
N ALA A 16 -0.20 -1.58 -0.02
CA ALA A 16 0.74 -2.42 0.73
C ALA A 16 1.03 -3.77 0.05
N SER A 17 0.63 -3.95 -1.22
CA SER A 17 0.87 -5.21 -1.93
C SER A 17 2.33 -5.38 -2.38
N THR A 18 2.79 -6.63 -2.40
CA THR A 18 4.10 -7.03 -2.93
C THR A 18 3.93 -7.55 -4.35
N ARG A 19 4.64 -6.96 -5.31
CA ARG A 19 4.63 -7.39 -6.71
C ARG A 19 5.71 -8.44 -6.93
N LYS A 20 5.34 -9.55 -7.57
CA LYS A 20 6.28 -10.62 -7.98
C LYS A 20 6.43 -10.63 -9.49
N TYR A 21 7.66 -10.74 -9.98
CA TYR A 21 7.98 -10.79 -11.41
C TYR A 21 9.27 -11.58 -11.61
N GLU A 22 9.22 -12.63 -12.45
CA GLU A 22 10.39 -13.48 -12.79
C GLU A 22 11.23 -13.94 -11.57
N GLY A 23 10.55 -14.40 -10.52
CA GLY A 23 11.21 -14.86 -9.29
C GLY A 23 11.69 -13.74 -8.35
N GLN A 24 11.61 -12.48 -8.77
CA GLN A 24 11.87 -11.31 -7.94
C GLN A 24 10.62 -10.82 -7.23
N GLN A 25 10.79 -10.03 -6.17
CA GLN A 25 9.71 -9.36 -5.47
C GLN A 25 10.03 -7.91 -5.12
N PHE A 26 8.98 -7.08 -5.08
CA PHE A 26 9.06 -5.65 -4.83
C PHE A 26 7.87 -5.18 -3.99
N ASP A 27 8.15 -4.58 -2.84
CA ASP A 27 7.16 -3.76 -2.13
C ASP A 27 7.04 -2.40 -2.83
N HIS A 28 6.23 -2.33 -3.88
CA HIS A 28 6.21 -1.19 -4.80
C HIS A 28 5.35 0.01 -4.35
N GLY A 29 4.59 -0.13 -3.26
CA GLY A 29 3.81 0.96 -2.68
C GLY A 29 4.34 1.34 -1.30
N CYS A 30 3.66 0.87 -0.24
CA CYS A 30 4.08 1.04 1.14
C CYS A 30 5.45 0.37 1.37
N GLN A 31 6.45 1.18 1.69
CA GLN A 31 7.82 0.72 1.86
C GLN A 31 8.07 0.09 3.22
N PHE A 32 7.46 0.67 4.25
CA PHE A 32 7.59 0.29 5.65
C PHE A 32 6.47 0.95 6.47
N LEU A 33 6.23 0.41 7.67
CA LEU A 33 5.50 1.03 8.76
C LEU A 33 6.51 1.74 9.67
N GLY A 34 6.30 3.02 9.96
CA GLY A 34 7.25 3.85 10.70
C GLY A 34 6.60 4.65 11.83
N GLN A 35 7.04 5.89 12.01
CA GLN A 35 6.51 6.78 13.05
C GLN A 35 4.98 6.93 12.95
N GLY A 36 4.29 6.88 14.08
CA GLY A 36 2.84 7.06 14.18
C GLY A 36 2.02 5.77 14.15
N VAL A 37 2.64 4.62 13.85
CA VAL A 37 1.97 3.31 13.95
C VAL A 37 1.77 2.96 15.42
N PRO A 38 0.55 2.56 15.85
CA PRO A 38 0.30 2.19 17.25
C PRO A 38 1.23 1.06 17.73
N GLN A 39 1.85 1.22 18.90
CA GLN A 39 2.81 0.24 19.42
C GLN A 39 2.17 -1.13 19.68
N SER A 40 0.90 -1.17 20.10
CA SER A 40 0.15 -2.41 20.26
C SER A 40 0.04 -3.18 18.93
N PHE A 41 -0.28 -2.47 17.85
CA PHE A 41 -0.40 -3.04 16.52
C PHE A 41 0.93 -3.63 16.02
N VAL A 42 2.06 -2.93 16.26
CA VAL A 42 3.39 -3.46 15.96
C VAL A 42 3.64 -4.75 16.75
N LYS A 43 3.45 -4.71 18.08
CA LYS A 43 3.72 -5.84 18.97
C LYS A 43 2.90 -7.08 18.59
N ASP A 44 1.62 -6.90 18.28
CA ASP A 44 0.73 -8.01 17.92
C ASP A 44 1.18 -8.68 16.62
N LEU A 45 1.57 -7.90 15.60
CA LEU A 45 2.04 -8.44 14.33
C LEU A 45 3.45 -9.05 14.40
N GLU A 46 4.34 -8.49 15.23
CA GLU A 46 5.65 -9.09 15.51
C GLU A 46 5.50 -10.44 16.24
N ALA A 47 4.59 -10.52 17.22
CA ALA A 47 4.30 -11.77 17.93
C ALA A 47 3.76 -12.86 16.99
N SER A 48 3.02 -12.47 15.96
CA SER A 48 2.56 -13.37 14.88
C SER A 48 3.62 -13.67 13.83
N GLY A 49 4.82 -13.08 13.90
CA GLY A 49 5.90 -13.24 12.92
C GLY A 49 5.61 -12.59 11.56
N VAL A 50 4.55 -11.78 11.46
CA VAL A 50 4.11 -11.15 10.20
C VAL A 50 4.82 -9.83 9.95
N LEU A 51 5.25 -9.15 11.02
CA LEU A 51 5.97 -7.89 10.96
C LEU A 51 7.35 -8.06 11.57
N HIS A 52 8.36 -7.42 10.99
CA HIS A 52 9.73 -7.43 11.51
C HIS A 52 10.35 -6.05 11.38
N GLN A 53 11.16 -5.66 12.35
CA GLN A 53 12.01 -4.47 12.22
C GLN A 53 13.00 -4.65 11.06
N TRP A 54 13.04 -3.67 10.16
CA TRP A 54 14.07 -3.57 9.14
C TRP A 54 15.30 -2.85 9.70
N LYS A 55 16.36 -3.62 9.96
CA LYS A 55 17.66 -3.10 10.42
C LYS A 55 18.57 -2.97 9.21
N GLY A 56 18.59 -1.79 8.59
CA GLY A 56 19.39 -1.50 7.40
C GLY A 56 20.26 -0.24 7.57
N ARG A 57 21.11 -0.01 6.58
CA ARG A 57 21.92 1.22 6.44
C ARG A 57 21.06 2.30 5.79
N PHE A 58 20.61 3.25 6.60
CA PHE A 58 19.69 4.30 6.18
C PHE A 58 20.36 5.67 6.18
N GLY A 59 19.90 6.56 5.31
CA GLY A 59 20.42 7.92 5.27
C GLY A 59 19.88 8.76 4.13
N LEU A 60 20.71 9.70 3.69
CA LEU A 60 20.38 10.68 2.68
C LEU A 60 21.31 10.60 1.49
N ILE A 61 20.78 10.84 0.31
CA ILE A 61 21.56 11.10 -0.90
C ILE A 61 21.40 12.58 -1.24
N ASP A 62 22.50 13.32 -1.24
CA ASP A 62 22.49 14.75 -1.61
C ASP A 62 22.26 14.94 -3.12
N SER A 63 22.08 16.19 -3.55
CA SER A 63 21.91 16.55 -4.96
C SER A 63 23.11 16.23 -5.87
N LYS A 64 24.25 15.84 -5.29
CA LYS A 64 25.46 15.38 -6.01
C LYS A 64 25.59 13.85 -6.03
N GLY A 65 24.66 13.13 -5.40
CA GLY A 65 24.67 11.67 -5.32
C GLY A 65 25.49 11.11 -4.16
N HIS A 66 25.96 11.94 -3.22
CA HIS A 66 26.70 11.45 -2.06
C HIS A 66 25.76 10.93 -0.97
N PHE A 67 26.07 9.74 -0.45
CA PHE A 67 25.34 9.15 0.66
C PHE A 67 25.89 9.59 2.01
N GLU A 68 25.01 10.06 2.90
CA GLU A 68 25.29 10.37 4.30
C GLU A 68 24.43 9.48 5.21
N ALA A 69 25.08 8.59 5.96
CA ALA A 69 24.40 7.72 6.93
C ALA A 69 23.83 8.53 8.09
N ASN A 70 22.58 8.27 8.46
CA ASN A 70 21.85 9.03 9.48
C ASN A 70 21.86 10.56 9.27
N GLY A 71 22.09 11.02 8.02
CA GLY A 71 22.11 12.44 7.72
C GLY A 71 20.78 13.11 8.06
N HIS A 72 20.84 14.40 8.41
CA HIS A 72 19.65 15.22 8.61
C HIS A 72 19.26 15.90 7.30
N LEU A 73 17.98 15.85 6.94
CA LEU A 73 17.49 16.55 5.76
C LEU A 73 17.76 18.06 5.90
N SER A 74 18.10 18.70 4.79
CA SER A 74 17.98 20.16 4.68
C SER A 74 16.58 20.59 5.15
N ALA A 75 16.51 21.70 5.88
CA ALA A 75 15.27 22.22 6.48
C ALA A 75 14.11 22.44 5.49
N THR A 76 14.39 22.39 4.18
CA THR A 76 13.43 22.59 3.09
C THR A 76 12.74 21.31 2.61
N ARG A 77 13.11 20.11 3.08
CA ARG A 77 12.51 18.84 2.62
C ARG A 77 11.91 18.01 3.75
N SER A 78 10.76 17.40 3.45
CA SER A 78 10.04 16.54 4.38
C SER A 78 10.78 15.23 4.60
N ASP A 79 10.96 14.84 5.86
CA ASP A 79 11.37 13.50 6.24
C ASP A 79 10.43 12.46 5.60
N PHE A 80 10.99 11.46 4.92
CA PHE A 80 10.18 10.37 4.36
C PHE A 80 9.77 9.46 5.52
N CYS A 81 8.64 9.81 6.14
CA CYS A 81 7.97 9.00 7.15
C CYS A 81 8.85 8.65 8.37
N GLY A 82 9.70 9.58 8.80
CA GLY A 82 10.46 9.45 10.05
C GLY A 82 11.86 8.84 9.89
N LEU A 83 12.41 8.69 8.68
CA LEU A 83 13.77 8.15 8.48
C LEU A 83 14.82 8.97 9.24
N SER A 84 14.72 10.29 9.17
CA SER A 84 15.66 11.24 9.79
C SER A 84 15.47 11.34 11.30
N SER A 85 14.36 10.82 11.83
CA SER A 85 14.07 10.78 13.27
C SER A 85 14.75 9.60 14.01
N GLY A 86 15.34 8.66 13.27
CA GLY A 86 15.89 7.42 13.84
C GLY A 86 14.82 6.45 14.36
N ALA A 87 13.54 6.67 14.03
CA ALA A 87 12.46 5.77 14.39
C ALA A 87 12.65 4.39 13.74
N ALA A 88 12.24 3.35 14.46
CA ALA A 88 12.27 1.99 13.93
C ALA A 88 11.35 1.86 12.71
N LEU A 89 11.87 1.27 11.64
CA LEU A 89 11.10 0.91 10.45
C LEU A 89 10.72 -0.56 10.51
N TYR A 90 9.48 -0.87 10.19
CA TYR A 90 8.94 -2.23 10.21
C TYR A 90 8.41 -2.63 8.84
N VAL A 91 8.62 -3.89 8.46
CA VAL A 91 8.18 -4.43 7.17
C VAL A 91 7.47 -5.77 7.37
N GLY A 92 6.43 -6.02 6.56
CA GLY A 92 5.76 -7.32 6.56
C GLY A 92 6.69 -8.43 6.06
N MET A 93 6.64 -9.65 6.58
CA MET A 93 7.44 -10.82 6.14
C MET A 93 6.51 -11.93 5.62
N PRO A 94 6.79 -12.54 4.44
CA PRO A 94 7.96 -12.38 3.57
C PRO A 94 7.87 -11.17 2.60
N GLY A 95 6.77 -10.42 2.65
CA GLY A 95 6.49 -9.25 1.81
C GLY A 95 5.56 -8.30 2.56
N MET A 96 5.47 -7.03 2.14
CA MET A 96 4.53 -6.09 2.77
C MET A 96 3.08 -6.57 2.72
N SER A 97 2.71 -7.34 1.68
CA SER A 97 1.36 -7.91 1.55
C SER A 97 0.99 -8.89 2.68
N ALA A 98 1.98 -9.43 3.40
CA ALA A 98 1.73 -10.38 4.49
C ALA A 98 0.92 -9.76 5.64
N ILE A 99 1.07 -8.44 5.87
CA ILE A 99 0.30 -7.73 6.89
C ILE A 99 -1.18 -7.80 6.58
N CYS A 100 -1.58 -7.40 5.37
CA CYS A 100 -2.99 -7.40 4.99
C CYS A 100 -3.55 -8.82 4.84
N ALA A 101 -2.75 -9.79 4.38
CA ALA A 101 -3.15 -11.19 4.34
C ALA A 101 -3.50 -11.70 5.75
N HIS A 102 -2.60 -11.51 6.72
CA HIS A 102 -2.82 -11.91 8.10
C HIS A 102 -4.07 -11.26 8.70
N LEU A 103 -4.27 -9.96 8.48
CA LEU A 103 -5.46 -9.25 8.98
C LEU A 103 -6.75 -9.80 8.37
N THR A 104 -6.75 -10.16 7.09
CA THR A 104 -7.95 -10.69 6.41
C THR A 104 -8.23 -12.16 6.71
N GLU A 105 -7.25 -12.89 7.27
CA GLU A 105 -7.39 -14.28 7.73
C GLU A 105 -7.86 -14.38 9.19
N ALA A 106 -8.02 -13.24 9.89
CA ALA A 106 -8.49 -13.22 11.26
C ALA A 106 -9.92 -13.79 11.39
N SER A 107 -10.20 -14.42 12.54
CA SER A 107 -11.49 -15.04 12.80
C SER A 107 -12.64 -14.04 12.69
N GLY A 108 -13.72 -14.45 12.01
CA GLY A 108 -14.91 -13.63 11.81
C GLY A 108 -14.83 -12.66 10.63
N ILE A 109 -13.77 -12.73 9.81
CA ILE A 109 -13.64 -12.00 8.53
C ILE A 109 -13.83 -12.96 7.36
N THR A 110 -14.68 -12.56 6.41
CA THR A 110 -14.84 -13.22 5.11
C THR A 110 -14.39 -12.26 4.02
N ALA A 111 -13.31 -12.60 3.31
CA ALA A 111 -12.77 -11.74 2.26
C ALA A 111 -13.18 -12.19 0.85
N HIS A 112 -13.68 -11.25 0.06
CA HIS A 112 -14.18 -11.43 -1.30
C HIS A 112 -13.30 -10.65 -2.29
N TRP A 113 -12.36 -11.34 -2.93
CA TRP A 113 -11.44 -10.76 -3.91
C TRP A 113 -12.07 -10.70 -5.30
N ARG A 114 -11.58 -9.81 -6.18
CA ARG A 114 -12.11 -9.58 -7.54
C ARG A 114 -13.53 -9.01 -7.56
N HIS A 115 -13.98 -8.45 -6.45
CA HIS A 115 -15.29 -7.82 -6.33
C HIS A 115 -15.13 -6.31 -6.42
N GLN A 116 -15.44 -5.75 -7.59
CA GLN A 116 -15.60 -4.32 -7.70
C GLN A 116 -17.01 -3.96 -7.22
N VAL A 117 -17.11 -3.38 -6.02
CA VAL A 117 -18.39 -2.84 -5.54
C VAL A 117 -18.77 -1.66 -6.44
N THR A 118 -19.97 -1.72 -7.02
CA THR A 118 -20.49 -0.70 -7.95
C THR A 118 -21.69 0.03 -7.41
N GLY A 119 -22.35 -0.46 -6.36
CA GLY A 119 -23.53 0.19 -5.81
C GLY A 119 -23.83 -0.26 -4.39
N LEU A 120 -24.52 0.60 -3.66
CA LEU A 120 -24.99 0.37 -2.31
C LEU A 120 -26.46 0.79 -2.25
N ASP A 121 -27.30 -0.10 -1.74
CA ASP A 121 -28.72 0.16 -1.55
C ASP A 121 -29.06 -0.06 -0.09
N ARG A 122 -29.91 0.81 0.46
CA ARG A 122 -30.45 0.68 1.81
C ARG A 122 -31.95 0.52 1.75
N ASP A 123 -32.47 -0.56 2.31
CA ASP A 123 -33.90 -0.82 2.30
C ASP A 123 -34.64 -0.05 3.41
N THR A 124 -35.97 -0.20 3.44
CA THR A 124 -36.84 0.48 4.41
C THR A 124 -36.69 -0.06 5.84
N SER A 125 -36.13 -1.26 6.02
CA SER A 125 -35.77 -1.79 7.34
C SER A 125 -34.47 -1.18 7.87
N GLY A 126 -33.71 -0.51 7.00
CA GLY A 126 -32.44 0.12 7.30
C GLY A 126 -31.24 -0.79 7.03
N ALA A 127 -31.46 -1.99 6.48
CA ALA A 127 -30.41 -2.93 6.10
C ALA A 127 -29.75 -2.51 4.79
N TRP A 128 -28.46 -2.78 4.68
CA TRP A 128 -27.65 -2.50 3.50
C TRP A 128 -27.52 -3.74 2.62
N SER A 129 -27.51 -3.51 1.32
CA SER A 129 -27.05 -4.47 0.32
C SER A 129 -26.04 -3.81 -0.60
N LEU A 130 -25.13 -4.60 -1.15
CA LEU A 130 -24.14 -4.12 -2.11
C LEU A 130 -24.31 -4.85 -3.44
N LYS A 131 -24.08 -4.11 -4.52
CA LYS A 131 -23.94 -4.63 -5.89
C LYS A 131 -22.47 -4.64 -6.25
N ALA A 132 -22.01 -5.73 -6.84
CA ALA A 132 -20.64 -5.86 -7.29
C ALA A 132 -20.54 -6.45 -8.69
N LYS A 133 -19.51 -6.02 -9.43
CA LYS A 133 -18.99 -6.70 -10.61
C LYS A 133 -17.87 -7.64 -10.16
N VAL A 134 -18.08 -8.93 -10.37
CA VAL A 134 -17.15 -9.99 -9.99
C VAL A 134 -16.32 -10.36 -11.21
N ARG A 135 -15.02 -10.08 -11.15
CA ARG A 135 -14.11 -10.41 -12.25
C ARG A 135 -13.78 -11.91 -12.22
N GLN A 136 -14.04 -12.57 -13.35
CA GLN A 136 -13.74 -13.97 -13.54
C GLN A 136 -12.26 -14.20 -13.90
N PRO A 137 -11.72 -15.42 -13.68
CA PRO A 137 -10.41 -15.80 -14.20
C PRO A 137 -10.34 -15.68 -15.73
N GLY A 138 -9.19 -15.25 -16.25
CA GLY A 138 -8.99 -15.07 -17.70
C GLY A 138 -9.74 -13.86 -18.26
N ASP A 139 -10.24 -14.02 -19.49
CA ASP A 139 -10.94 -12.98 -20.25
C ASP A 139 -12.47 -13.16 -20.25
N ALA A 140 -12.98 -14.02 -19.36
CA ALA A 140 -14.42 -14.21 -19.22
C ALA A 140 -15.09 -12.90 -18.74
N PRO A 141 -16.32 -12.59 -19.21
CA PRO A 141 -17.06 -11.42 -18.78
C PRO A 141 -17.24 -11.37 -17.25
N ALA A 142 -17.22 -10.16 -16.69
CA ALA A 142 -17.53 -9.98 -15.28
C ALA A 142 -19.01 -10.31 -15.00
N GLU A 143 -19.26 -10.97 -13.89
CA GLU A 143 -20.62 -11.28 -13.43
C GLU A 143 -21.12 -10.18 -12.49
N HIS A 144 -22.43 -9.97 -12.46
CA HIS A 144 -23.04 -9.07 -11.49
C HIS A 144 -23.60 -9.89 -10.34
N ALA A 145 -23.28 -9.48 -9.11
CA ALA A 145 -23.74 -10.14 -7.90
C ALA A 145 -24.20 -9.11 -6.86
N SER A 146 -25.10 -9.55 -5.99
CA SER A 146 -25.60 -8.77 -4.86
C SER A 146 -25.32 -9.51 -3.55
N TYR A 147 -24.95 -8.77 -2.51
CA TYR A 147 -24.63 -9.33 -1.20
C TYR A 147 -25.34 -8.54 -0.09
N GLY A 148 -25.63 -9.22 1.02
CA GLY A 148 -26.33 -8.68 2.18
C GLY A 148 -27.43 -9.64 2.67
N PRO A 149 -28.28 -9.21 3.62
CA PRO A 149 -28.26 -7.88 4.23
C PRO A 149 -27.06 -7.66 5.16
N PHE A 150 -26.62 -6.41 5.28
CA PHE A 150 -25.61 -5.96 6.24
C PHE A 150 -26.17 -4.87 7.15
N ASP A 151 -25.76 -4.88 8.42
CA ASP A 151 -26.17 -3.85 9.39
C ASP A 151 -25.48 -2.50 9.13
N ALA A 152 -24.25 -2.53 8.59
CA ALA A 152 -23.43 -1.35 8.33
C ALA A 152 -22.48 -1.56 7.16
N VAL A 153 -22.03 -0.46 6.56
CA VAL A 153 -21.03 -0.43 5.49
C VAL A 153 -19.92 0.54 5.87
N VAL A 154 -18.67 0.12 5.68
CA VAL A 154 -17.48 0.96 5.85
C VAL A 154 -16.80 1.13 4.49
N LEU A 155 -16.60 2.38 4.07
CA LEU A 155 -15.87 2.71 2.85
C LEU A 155 -14.40 2.99 3.18
N ALA A 156 -13.50 2.14 2.68
CA ALA A 156 -12.07 2.23 2.96
C ALA A 156 -11.24 2.90 1.84
N ASP A 157 -11.86 3.25 0.71
CA ASP A 157 -11.20 3.91 -0.42
C ASP A 157 -12.00 5.12 -0.90
N THR A 158 -11.34 6.28 -0.93
CA THR A 158 -11.91 7.53 -1.45
C THR A 158 -12.26 7.46 -2.94
N LEU A 159 -11.59 6.60 -3.72
CA LEU A 159 -11.86 6.43 -5.16
C LEU A 159 -13.27 5.90 -5.45
N LEU A 160 -13.89 5.22 -4.49
CA LEU A 160 -15.29 4.78 -4.55
C LEU A 160 -16.27 5.96 -4.55
N THR A 161 -15.85 7.10 -4.00
CA THR A 161 -16.70 8.26 -3.79
C THR A 161 -16.47 9.38 -4.81
N LYS A 162 -15.35 9.35 -5.57
CA LYS A 162 -14.97 10.44 -6.49
C LYS A 162 -15.73 10.34 -7.81
N PRO A 163 -16.55 11.35 -8.19
CA PRO A 163 -17.22 11.36 -9.48
C PRO A 163 -16.22 11.23 -10.64
N GLY A 164 -16.55 10.42 -11.64
CA GLY A 164 -15.68 10.15 -12.80
C GLY A 164 -14.54 9.16 -12.55
N SER A 165 -14.33 8.71 -11.30
CA SER A 165 -13.48 7.54 -11.02
C SER A 165 -14.05 6.31 -11.72
N PRO A 166 -13.24 5.47 -12.40
CA PRO A 166 -13.71 4.20 -12.97
C PRO A 166 -14.20 3.21 -11.90
N PHE A 167 -13.95 3.52 -10.63
CA PHE A 167 -14.35 2.74 -9.45
C PHE A 167 -15.47 3.42 -8.64
N ALA A 168 -16.03 4.53 -9.13
CA ALA A 168 -17.09 5.24 -8.42
C ALA A 168 -18.32 4.36 -8.20
N LEU A 169 -18.92 4.48 -7.02
CA LEU A 169 -20.20 3.87 -6.71
C LEU A 169 -21.30 4.60 -7.48
N ASP A 170 -22.17 3.82 -8.12
CA ASP A 170 -23.48 4.23 -8.61
C ASP A 170 -24.50 3.98 -7.49
N SER A 171 -24.67 4.96 -6.60
CA SER A 171 -25.57 4.84 -5.44
C SER A 171 -26.11 6.19 -5.01
N GLN A 172 -27.41 6.40 -5.24
CA GLN A 172 -28.11 7.58 -4.74
C GLN A 172 -28.11 7.66 -3.20
N ALA A 173 -28.15 6.52 -2.51
CA ALA A 173 -28.10 6.45 -1.06
C ALA A 173 -26.73 6.89 -0.51
N ALA A 174 -25.64 6.49 -1.17
CA ALA A 174 -24.29 6.90 -0.80
C ALA A 174 -24.06 8.39 -1.08
N GLU A 175 -24.58 8.93 -2.18
CA GLU A 175 -24.43 10.35 -2.55
C GLU A 175 -25.02 11.34 -1.54
N GLN A 176 -26.04 10.92 -0.79
CA GLN A 176 -26.70 11.75 0.22
C GLN A 176 -25.97 11.72 1.58
N SER A 177 -25.04 10.79 1.79
CA SER A 177 -24.30 10.63 3.03
C SER A 177 -23.25 11.73 3.22
N ASP A 178 -23.25 12.38 4.40
CA ASP A 178 -22.24 13.37 4.77
C ASP A 178 -20.83 12.78 4.81
N VAL A 179 -20.70 11.49 5.16
CA VAL A 179 -19.41 10.78 5.13
C VAL A 179 -18.86 10.74 3.72
N VAL A 180 -19.68 10.42 2.71
CA VAL A 180 -19.26 10.37 1.30
C VAL A 180 -18.87 11.77 0.82
N ARG A 181 -19.62 12.81 1.20
CA ARG A 181 -19.27 14.21 0.90
C ARG A 181 -17.91 14.60 1.50
N GLN A 182 -17.65 14.24 2.74
CA GLN A 182 -16.37 14.49 3.41
C GLN A 182 -15.22 13.71 2.74
N MET A 183 -15.41 12.43 2.42
CA MET A 183 -14.41 11.62 1.73
C MET A 183 -14.01 12.22 0.36
N ARG A 184 -14.95 12.84 -0.37
CA ARG A 184 -14.68 13.53 -1.64
C ARG A 184 -13.73 14.70 -1.51
N THR A 185 -13.66 15.34 -0.33
CA THR A 185 -12.73 16.47 -0.08
C THR A 185 -11.27 16.02 0.08
N VAL A 186 -11.03 14.72 0.29
CA VAL A 186 -9.69 14.18 0.49
C VAL A 186 -8.95 14.06 -0.83
N THR A 187 -7.87 14.84 -0.96
CA THR A 187 -6.96 14.79 -2.10
C THR A 187 -5.79 13.84 -1.83
N SER A 188 -5.31 13.17 -2.88
CA SER A 188 -4.16 12.28 -2.85
C SER A 188 -3.13 12.76 -3.85
N LYS A 189 -1.85 12.75 -3.46
CA LYS A 189 -0.75 13.05 -4.39
C LYS A 189 -0.36 11.79 -5.16
N PRO A 190 -0.22 11.85 -6.49
CA PRO A 190 0.30 10.71 -7.27
C PRO A 190 1.78 10.46 -6.92
N ALA A 191 2.18 9.20 -7.01
CA ALA A 191 3.57 8.78 -6.91
C ALA A 191 3.81 7.60 -7.84
N THR A 192 4.92 7.63 -8.55
CA THR A 192 5.37 6.53 -9.42
C THR A 192 6.46 5.74 -8.71
N THR A 193 6.41 4.42 -8.82
CA THR A 193 7.48 3.55 -8.34
C THR A 193 8.14 2.83 -9.51
N LEU A 194 9.43 3.06 -9.69
CA LEU A 194 10.28 2.23 -10.54
C LEU A 194 10.74 1.01 -9.73
N MET A 195 10.59 -0.18 -10.32
CA MET A 195 11.13 -1.44 -9.79
C MET A 195 12.26 -1.89 -10.71
N VAL A 196 13.45 -2.12 -10.16
CA VAL A 196 14.62 -2.48 -10.96
C VAL A 196 15.41 -3.62 -10.31
N VAL A 197 15.92 -4.51 -11.15
CA VAL A 197 16.85 -5.57 -10.76
C VAL A 197 18.23 -5.15 -11.23
N LEU A 198 19.19 -5.13 -10.31
CA LEU A 198 20.58 -4.77 -10.60
C LEU A 198 21.50 -5.92 -10.19
N PRO A 199 22.65 -6.12 -10.86
CA PRO A 199 23.72 -6.95 -10.31
C PRO A 199 24.05 -6.52 -8.88
N SER A 200 24.42 -7.48 -8.04
CA SER A 200 24.85 -7.17 -6.68
C SER A 200 26.12 -6.32 -6.75
N ASP A 201 26.08 -5.17 -6.10
CA ASP A 201 27.20 -4.25 -6.01
C ASP A 201 27.42 -3.88 -4.54
N GLU A 202 28.54 -4.37 -4.00
CA GLU A 202 28.96 -4.11 -2.62
C GLU A 202 29.47 -2.66 -2.44
N SER A 203 29.73 -1.92 -3.52
CA SER A 203 30.10 -0.51 -3.44
C SER A 203 28.93 0.38 -3.01
N ILE A 204 27.68 -0.10 -3.14
CA ILE A 204 26.49 0.62 -2.67
C ILE A 204 26.40 0.53 -1.14
N SER A 205 26.70 1.66 -0.50
CA SER A 205 26.89 1.78 0.95
C SER A 205 25.59 1.90 1.78
N PHE A 206 24.42 1.86 1.14
CA PHE A 206 23.12 2.02 1.79
C PHE A 206 22.12 0.95 1.36
N ASP A 207 21.11 0.74 2.22
CA ASP A 207 19.97 -0.14 1.94
C ASP A 207 18.70 0.67 1.68
N ALA A 208 18.64 1.90 2.18
CA ALA A 208 17.59 2.85 1.85
C ALA A 208 18.06 4.30 2.02
N ALA A 209 17.53 5.20 1.21
CA ALA A 209 17.80 6.62 1.34
C ALA A 209 16.63 7.50 0.89
N VAL A 210 16.48 8.62 1.58
CA VAL A 210 15.74 9.77 1.04
C VAL A 210 16.68 10.55 0.13
N VAL A 211 16.16 11.05 -1.00
CA VAL A 211 16.98 11.71 -2.02
C VAL A 211 16.65 13.20 -2.09
N ASP A 212 17.67 14.04 -2.07
CA ASP A 212 17.57 15.47 -2.35
C ASP A 212 17.50 15.72 -3.86
N ASP A 213 16.42 15.25 -4.49
CA ASP A 213 16.18 15.37 -5.93
C ASP A 213 14.73 15.82 -6.20
N PRO A 214 14.47 16.75 -7.15
CA PRO A 214 13.11 17.25 -7.41
C PRO A 214 12.11 16.16 -7.86
N ILE A 215 12.59 15.04 -8.42
CA ILE A 215 11.80 13.96 -9.00
C ILE A 215 11.84 12.71 -8.13
N ILE A 216 12.99 12.36 -7.55
CA ILE A 216 13.17 11.15 -6.74
C ILE A 216 13.02 11.50 -5.26
N LYS A 217 12.11 10.81 -4.58
CA LYS A 217 11.89 10.98 -3.14
C LYS A 217 12.62 9.93 -2.30
N TRP A 218 12.62 8.69 -2.77
CA TRP A 218 13.06 7.55 -1.97
C TRP A 218 13.66 6.44 -2.83
N ILE A 219 14.72 5.80 -2.33
CA ILE A 219 15.32 4.60 -2.91
C ILE A 219 15.44 3.55 -1.82
N ALA A 220 15.06 2.31 -2.11
CA ALA A 220 15.28 1.17 -1.21
C ALA A 220 15.73 -0.08 -1.95
N LYS A 221 16.72 -0.76 -1.36
CA LYS A 221 17.13 -2.13 -1.68
C LYS A 221 16.11 -3.07 -1.06
N ASP A 222 15.04 -3.38 -1.79
CA ASP A 222 13.96 -4.25 -1.33
C ASP A 222 14.53 -5.60 -0.87
N SER A 223 15.51 -6.16 -1.59
CA SER A 223 16.18 -7.41 -1.21
C SER A 223 16.94 -7.39 0.12
N ALA A 224 17.21 -6.21 0.70
CA ALA A 224 17.81 -6.08 2.04
C ALA A 224 16.76 -6.11 3.16
N LYS A 225 15.45 -6.09 2.84
CA LYS A 225 14.37 -6.24 3.83
C LYS A 225 14.30 -7.68 4.34
N PRO A 226 14.00 -7.91 5.63
CA PRO A 226 13.84 -9.25 6.20
C PRO A 226 12.94 -10.17 5.37
N GLY A 227 13.41 -11.39 5.11
CA GLY A 227 12.62 -12.43 4.42
C GLY A 227 12.41 -12.23 2.91
N ARG A 228 13.04 -11.23 2.28
CA ARG A 228 13.02 -11.09 0.82
C ARG A 228 13.96 -12.11 0.19
N LYS A 229 13.47 -12.80 -0.85
CA LYS A 229 14.30 -13.64 -1.70
C LYS A 229 14.81 -12.77 -2.85
N ALA A 230 16.11 -12.79 -3.10
CA ALA A 230 16.72 -12.26 -4.30
C ALA A 230 17.41 -13.40 -5.05
N SER A 231 17.43 -13.30 -6.39
CA SER A 231 18.26 -14.20 -7.20
C SER A 231 19.73 -14.03 -6.85
N SER A 232 20.48 -15.13 -6.85
CA SER A 232 21.94 -15.09 -6.64
C SER A 232 22.59 -14.07 -7.57
N GLY A 233 23.46 -13.22 -6.99
CA GLY A 233 24.18 -12.18 -7.73
C GLY A 233 23.33 -10.97 -8.16
N HIS A 234 22.06 -10.86 -7.77
CA HIS A 234 21.20 -9.72 -8.10
C HIS A 234 20.51 -9.13 -6.86
N THR A 235 20.11 -7.87 -6.97
CA THR A 235 19.40 -7.13 -5.93
C THR A 235 18.18 -6.43 -6.51
N CYS A 236 17.10 -6.38 -5.72
CA CYS A 236 15.85 -5.74 -6.13
C CYS A 236 15.76 -4.36 -5.48
N TRP A 237 15.46 -3.35 -6.28
CA TRP A 237 15.36 -1.96 -5.82
C TRP A 237 14.01 -1.35 -6.20
N THR A 238 13.52 -0.48 -5.33
CA THR A 238 12.37 0.38 -5.58
C THR A 238 12.77 1.83 -5.47
N VAL A 239 12.38 2.65 -6.45
CA VAL A 239 12.59 4.10 -6.47
C VAL A 239 11.23 4.78 -6.54
N VAL A 240 10.90 5.61 -5.56
CA VAL A 240 9.60 6.29 -5.46
C VAL A 240 9.76 7.76 -5.80
N SER A 241 8.92 8.26 -6.70
CA SER A 241 8.94 9.65 -7.14
C SER A 241 8.31 10.61 -6.12
N THR A 242 8.61 11.89 -6.29
CA THR A 242 7.80 12.99 -5.78
C THR A 242 6.52 13.14 -6.62
N SER A 243 5.61 14.03 -6.20
CA SER A 243 4.40 14.35 -6.97
C SER A 243 4.69 15.20 -8.21
N GLU A 244 5.81 15.89 -8.21
CA GLU A 244 6.29 16.84 -9.20
C GLU A 244 6.66 16.14 -10.51
N CYS A 245 6.98 14.85 -10.46
CA CYS A 245 7.10 13.96 -11.62
C CYS A 245 5.86 13.95 -12.53
N HIS A 246 4.70 14.38 -12.00
CA HIS A 246 3.42 14.37 -12.70
C HIS A 246 2.90 15.78 -13.07
N ALA A 247 3.72 16.82 -12.92
CA ALA A 247 3.32 18.22 -13.13
C ALA A 247 3.46 18.73 -14.59
N CYS A 248 3.47 17.83 -15.58
CA CYS A 248 3.57 18.16 -17.00
C CYS A 248 2.22 18.51 -17.63
#